data_AF-A0A5C4Y6U7-F1
#
_entry.id   AF-A0A5C4Y6U7-F1
#
_cell.length_a   1.000
_cell.length_b   1.000
_cell.length_c   1.000
_cell.angle_alpha   90.00
_cell.angle_beta   90.00
_cell.angle_gamma   90.00
#
_symmetry.space_group_name_H-M   'P 1'
#
loop_
_entity.id
_entity.type
_entity.pdbx_description
1 polymer ?
#
loop_
_entity_poly.entity_id
_entity_poly.type
_entity_poly.pdbx_seq_one_letter_code
_entity_poly.pdbx_strand_id
1 'polypeptide(L)'
;MPTLDARLEAVLELIRAEAHADIGSDHARLPVRLIRGGRVQRCIAVELNPGPLAQARRSVARSSLEARIEVREGDGFAPILPGEVDSASVCGMGAHTIRGILRRAGESLPPSLVLQPNDSALLLRLWAHEAGYHVRAERLIAGYWPYTVLRLERASGADPVYEGVPLDAALKYGPLLLRLGGDVLYRQVWDDAVRLSKVAAPGRASWAELETARTALSVLDGGVIRN
;
A
#
# COMPACT_ATOMS: atom_id res chain seq x y z
N MET A 1 -3.78 21.44 12.01
CA MET A 1 -3.60 19.98 11.79
C MET A 1 -3.14 19.81 10.35
N PRO A 2 -2.11 19.02 10.03
CA PRO A 2 -1.64 18.91 8.65
C PRO A 2 -2.73 18.28 7.78
N THR A 3 -3.08 18.95 6.68
CA THR A 3 -3.96 18.38 5.65
C THR A 3 -3.29 17.14 5.06
N LEU A 4 -4.03 16.11 4.69
CA LEU A 4 -3.52 15.00 3.88
C LEU A 4 -4.19 15.06 2.50
N ASP A 5 -3.49 14.59 1.47
CA ASP A 5 -4.13 14.35 0.18
C ASP A 5 -5.05 13.12 0.27
N ALA A 6 -5.93 12.91 -0.71
CA ALA A 6 -6.88 11.80 -0.70
C ALA A 6 -6.20 10.41 -0.61
N ARG A 7 -4.98 10.29 -1.16
CA ARG A 7 -4.16 9.08 -1.11
C ARG A 7 -3.70 8.78 0.32
N LEU A 8 -3.17 9.76 1.04
CA LEU A 8 -2.75 9.62 2.43
C LEU A 8 -3.93 9.55 3.40
N GLU A 9 -5.09 10.15 3.09
CA GLU A 9 -6.33 9.89 3.84
C GLU A 9 -6.75 8.43 3.72
N ALA A 10 -6.69 7.83 2.52
CA ALA A 10 -6.97 6.41 2.34
C ALA A 10 -5.98 5.50 3.08
N VAL A 11 -4.69 5.86 3.12
CA VAL A 11 -3.69 5.18 3.97
C VAL A 11 -4.09 5.28 5.44
N LEU A 12 -4.35 6.49 5.92
CA LEU A 12 -4.77 6.76 7.29
C LEU A 12 -5.99 5.92 7.68
N GLU A 13 -6.95 5.78 6.77
CA GLU A 13 -8.18 5.03 6.98
C GLU A 13 -7.97 3.53 7.22
N LEU A 14 -6.92 2.95 6.63
CA LEU A 14 -6.60 1.53 6.81
C LEU A 14 -5.74 1.25 8.04
N ILE A 15 -5.15 2.28 8.65
CA ILE A 15 -4.29 2.13 9.83
C ILE A 15 -5.12 2.23 11.11
N ARG A 16 -5.03 1.16 11.93
CA ARG A 16 -5.46 1.13 13.33
C ARG A 16 -4.59 0.13 14.09
N ALA A 17 -3.90 0.60 15.12
CA ALA A 17 -2.93 -0.19 15.89
C ALA A 17 -2.66 0.46 17.25
N GLU A 18 -1.95 -0.20 18.15
CA GLU A 18 -1.43 0.45 19.35
C GLU A 18 -0.17 1.26 19.00
N ALA A 19 0.83 0.61 18.39
CA ALA A 19 2.07 1.20 17.93
C ALA A 19 2.23 1.09 16.41
N HIS A 20 2.62 2.19 15.76
CA HIS A 20 2.75 2.24 14.30
C HIS A 20 4.06 2.90 13.82
N ALA A 21 4.77 2.28 12.89
CA ALA A 21 5.93 2.90 12.22
C ALA A 21 5.55 3.47 10.84
N ASP A 22 5.87 4.73 10.57
CA ASP A 22 5.72 5.33 9.25
C ASP A 22 7.09 5.49 8.59
N ILE A 23 7.36 4.65 7.57
CA ILE A 23 8.67 4.52 6.94
C ILE A 23 8.75 5.44 5.72
N GLY A 24 9.65 6.43 5.79
CA GLY A 24 9.73 7.50 4.79
C GLY A 24 8.56 8.47 4.92
N SER A 25 8.32 8.94 6.14
CA SER A 25 7.10 9.62 6.58
C SER A 25 6.74 10.91 5.83
N ASP A 26 7.71 11.53 5.16
CA ASP A 26 7.58 12.81 4.46
C ASP A 26 6.98 13.89 5.40
N HIS A 27 7.79 14.25 6.40
CA HIS A 27 7.53 15.34 7.36
C HIS A 27 6.50 15.01 8.48
N ALA A 28 6.29 13.73 8.79
CA ALA A 28 5.45 13.28 9.91
C ALA A 28 3.97 13.70 9.84
N ARG A 29 3.45 14.04 8.65
CA ARG A 29 2.04 14.46 8.49
C ARG A 29 1.07 13.34 8.83
N LEU A 30 1.35 12.12 8.35
CA LEU A 30 0.54 10.94 8.62
C LEU A 30 0.57 10.56 10.12
N PRO A 31 1.74 10.43 10.79
CA PRO A 31 1.84 10.19 12.23
C PRO A 31 1.05 11.18 13.08
N VAL A 32 1.18 12.48 12.80
CA VAL A 32 0.43 13.53 13.52
C VAL A 32 -1.07 13.31 13.38
N ARG A 33 -1.55 12.93 12.20
CA ARG A 33 -2.97 12.68 11.93
C ARG A 33 -3.49 11.41 12.56
N LEU A 34 -2.71 10.33 12.55
CA LEU A 34 -3.08 9.07 13.20
C LEU A 34 -3.27 9.26 14.72
N ILE A 35 -2.32 9.96 15.34
CA ILE A 35 -2.32 10.28 16.77
C ILE A 35 -3.51 11.16 17.15
N ARG A 36 -3.76 12.24 16.40
CA ARG A 36 -4.88 13.16 16.65
C ARG A 36 -6.24 12.52 16.38
N GLY A 37 -6.31 11.60 15.41
CA GLY A 37 -7.52 10.85 15.09
C GLY A 37 -7.79 9.68 16.03
N GLY A 38 -6.94 9.44 17.04
CA GLY A 38 -7.10 8.30 17.97
C GLY A 38 -6.98 6.93 17.30
N ARG A 39 -6.34 6.87 16.12
CA ARG A 39 -6.15 5.62 15.36
C ARG A 39 -4.97 4.80 15.86
N VAL A 40 -4.00 5.46 16.49
CA VAL A 40 -2.82 4.85 17.11
C VAL A 40 -2.46 5.56 18.41
N GLN A 41 -1.82 4.84 19.33
CA GLN A 41 -1.39 5.40 20.61
C GLN A 41 -0.01 6.02 20.52
N ARG A 42 0.93 5.34 19.84
CA ARG A 42 2.28 5.85 19.56
C ARG A 42 2.70 5.60 18.12
N CYS A 43 3.57 6.47 17.62
CA CYS A 43 4.18 6.35 16.30
C CYS A 43 5.70 6.46 16.35
N ILE A 44 6.35 5.80 15.40
CA ILE A 44 7.76 6.02 15.05
C ILE A 44 7.79 6.50 13.60
N ALA A 45 8.20 7.74 13.36
CA ALA A 45 8.46 8.24 12.01
C ALA A 45 9.93 7.98 11.67
N VAL A 46 10.19 7.26 10.58
CA VAL A 46 11.55 6.98 10.11
C VAL A 46 11.86 7.81 8.87
N GLU A 47 12.97 8.52 8.90
CA GLU A 47 13.46 9.33 7.80
C GLU A 47 14.94 9.05 7.52
N LEU A 48 15.30 8.79 6.26
CA LEU A 48 16.70 8.56 5.88
C LEU A 48 17.47 9.87 5.68
N ASN A 49 16.79 10.88 5.13
CA ASN A 49 17.45 12.08 4.65
C ASN A 49 17.46 13.19 5.72
N PRO A 50 18.57 13.91 5.94
CA PRO A 50 18.67 14.95 6.99
C PRO A 50 17.61 16.06 6.88
N GLY A 51 17.25 16.45 5.65
CA GLY A 51 16.22 17.46 5.39
C GLY A 51 14.83 17.03 5.89
N PRO A 52 14.25 15.95 5.33
CA PRO A 52 13.01 15.33 5.82
C PRO A 52 13.02 15.00 7.31
N LEU A 53 14.13 14.44 7.84
CA LEU A 53 14.30 14.15 9.26
C LEU A 53 14.11 15.40 10.13
N ALA A 54 14.80 16.50 9.78
CA ALA A 54 14.66 17.76 10.51
C ALA A 54 13.24 18.35 10.36
N GLN A 55 12.58 18.17 9.22
CA GLN A 55 11.20 18.59 9.01
C GLN A 55 10.21 17.79 9.85
N ALA A 56 10.36 16.46 9.90
CA ALA A 56 9.56 15.57 10.73
C ALA A 56 9.67 15.96 12.22
N ARG A 57 10.90 16.16 12.73
CA ARG A 57 11.12 16.63 14.12
C ARG A 57 10.42 17.96 14.41
N ARG A 58 10.54 18.94 13.51
CA ARG A 58 9.83 20.22 13.65
C ARG A 58 8.31 20.07 13.61
N SER A 59 7.79 19.18 12.75
CA SER A 59 6.35 18.92 12.60
C SER A 59 5.75 18.32 13.87
N VAL A 60 6.45 17.34 14.46
CA VAL A 60 6.07 16.72 15.74
C VAL A 60 6.10 17.75 16.86
N ALA A 61 7.17 18.54 16.97
CA ALA A 61 7.30 19.55 18.01
C ALA A 61 6.23 20.66 17.93
N ARG A 62 5.96 21.17 16.73
CA ARG A 62 4.88 22.13 16.48
C ARG A 62 3.49 21.56 16.77
N SER A 63 3.36 20.23 16.78
CA SER A 63 2.11 19.55 17.08
C SER A 63 1.96 19.19 18.56
N SER A 64 3.01 19.38 19.37
CA SER A 64 3.10 19.00 20.79
C SER A 64 2.85 17.50 21.00
N LEU A 65 3.47 16.67 20.17
CA LEU A 65 3.28 15.20 20.14
C LEU A 65 4.57 14.41 20.37
N GLU A 66 5.63 15.03 20.87
CA GLU A 66 6.94 14.41 21.11
C GLU A 66 6.85 13.19 22.04
N ALA A 67 5.91 13.19 22.99
CA ALA A 67 5.67 12.07 23.90
C ALA A 67 4.99 10.86 23.22
N ARG A 68 4.48 11.02 21.99
CA ARG A 68 3.70 10.01 21.27
C ARG A 68 4.24 9.73 19.86
N ILE A 69 5.09 10.59 19.30
CA ILE A 69 5.70 10.41 18.00
C ILE A 69 7.21 10.56 18.17
N GLU A 70 7.92 9.45 18.03
CA GLU A 70 9.37 9.45 17.96
C GLU A 70 9.83 9.62 16.50
N VAL A 71 10.90 10.37 16.26
CA VAL A 71 11.46 10.56 14.91
C VAL A 71 12.88 10.00 14.88
N ARG A 72 13.07 8.92 14.12
CA ARG A 72 14.34 8.20 13.99
C ARG A 72 14.95 8.38 12.61
N GLU A 73 16.27 8.42 12.57
CA GLU A 73 17.04 8.39 11.34
C GLU A 73 17.34 6.94 10.95
N GLY A 74 17.12 6.56 9.69
CA GLY A 74 17.49 5.23 9.23
C GLY A 74 16.96 4.86 7.85
N ASP A 75 17.56 3.82 7.25
CA ASP A 75 17.10 3.21 5.99
C ASP A 75 16.03 2.15 6.27
N GLY A 76 14.79 2.44 5.87
CA GLY A 76 13.69 1.50 5.99
C GLY A 76 13.39 1.12 7.45
N PHE A 77 13.41 -0.17 7.74
CA PHE A 77 13.13 -0.72 9.07
C PHE A 77 14.36 -0.85 9.97
N ALA A 78 15.55 -0.41 9.52
CA ALA A 78 16.78 -0.52 10.31
C ALA A 78 16.69 0.04 11.75
N PRO A 79 16.01 1.17 12.02
CA PRO A 79 15.89 1.70 13.38
C PRO A 79 14.69 1.12 14.16
N ILE A 80 14.01 0.09 13.64
CA ILE A 80 12.85 -0.55 14.27
C ILE A 80 13.29 -1.88 14.87
N LEU A 81 13.04 -2.07 16.16
CA LEU A 81 13.33 -3.33 16.85
C LEU A 81 12.23 -4.38 16.58
N PRO A 82 12.55 -5.68 16.55
CA PRO A 82 11.54 -6.75 16.47
C PRO A 82 10.49 -6.61 17.59
N GLY A 83 9.21 -6.66 17.21
CA GLY A 83 8.09 -6.51 18.15
C GLY A 83 7.85 -5.09 18.68
N GLU A 84 8.60 -4.09 18.20
CA GLU A 84 8.44 -2.71 18.68
C GLU A 84 7.15 -2.03 18.21
N VAL A 85 6.62 -2.43 17.05
CA VAL A 85 5.39 -1.88 16.48
C VAL A 85 4.49 -3.01 15.97
N ASP A 86 3.17 -2.80 16.05
CA ASP A 86 2.17 -3.78 15.57
C ASP A 86 1.82 -3.56 14.10
N SER A 87 2.10 -2.35 13.61
CA SER A 87 1.82 -1.96 12.24
C SER A 87 2.89 -1.04 11.66
N ALA A 88 3.09 -1.08 10.34
CA ALA A 88 3.88 -0.06 9.65
C ALA A 88 3.26 0.37 8.32
N SER A 89 3.56 1.60 7.89
CA SER A 89 3.27 2.10 6.55
C SER A 89 4.53 2.39 5.74
N VAL A 90 4.45 2.14 4.43
CA VAL A 90 5.45 2.57 3.44
C VAL A 90 4.70 3.17 2.27
N CYS A 91 4.82 4.49 2.07
CA CYS A 91 3.98 5.24 1.13
C CYS A 91 4.84 6.10 0.19
N GLY A 92 4.28 6.45 -0.98
CA GLY A 92 4.88 7.45 -1.86
C GLY A 92 6.13 7.00 -2.60
N MET A 93 6.40 5.68 -2.68
CA MET A 93 7.57 5.11 -3.35
C MET A 93 7.14 4.13 -4.46
N GLY A 94 8.03 3.83 -5.41
CA GLY A 94 7.77 2.76 -6.40
C GLY A 94 7.75 1.38 -5.75
N ALA A 95 6.98 0.44 -6.31
CA ALA A 95 6.79 -0.90 -5.74
C ALA A 95 8.09 -1.69 -5.59
N HIS A 96 9.05 -1.50 -6.50
CA HIS A 96 10.39 -2.09 -6.37
C HIS A 96 11.14 -1.60 -5.12
N THR A 97 11.09 -0.30 -4.84
CA THR A 97 11.72 0.31 -3.66
C THR A 97 11.05 -0.21 -2.38
N ILE A 98 9.71 -0.19 -2.34
CA ILE A 98 8.95 -0.70 -1.19
C ILE A 98 9.29 -2.18 -0.94
N ARG A 99 9.26 -3.03 -1.96
CA ARG A 99 9.65 -4.44 -1.83
C ARG A 99 11.08 -4.60 -1.32
N GLY A 100 12.01 -3.78 -1.79
CA GLY A 100 13.39 -3.77 -1.33
C GLY A 100 13.50 -3.44 0.17
N ILE A 101 12.77 -2.42 0.64
CA ILE A 101 12.70 -2.05 2.06
C ILE A 101 12.14 -3.21 2.88
N LEU A 102 11.03 -3.81 2.44
CA LEU A 102 10.37 -4.92 3.13
C LEU A 102 11.26 -6.16 3.21
N ARG A 103 12.01 -6.50 2.15
CA ARG A 103 12.93 -7.64 2.15
C ARG A 103 14.12 -7.46 3.08
N ARG A 104 14.61 -6.23 3.28
CA ARG A 104 15.71 -5.94 4.21
C ARG A 104 15.27 -5.90 5.69
N ALA A 105 13.97 -5.76 5.94
CA ALA A 105 13.43 -5.55 7.28
C ALA A 105 13.50 -6.78 8.19
N GLY A 106 13.52 -8.00 7.65
CA GLY A 106 13.66 -9.23 8.44
C GLY A 106 12.63 -9.34 9.58
N GLU A 107 13.11 -9.56 10.80
CA GLU A 107 12.29 -9.69 12.01
C GLU A 107 11.64 -8.38 12.48
N SER A 108 12.11 -7.23 11.98
CA SER A 108 11.50 -5.92 12.28
C SER A 108 10.17 -5.71 11.54
N LEU A 109 9.76 -6.62 10.65
CA LEU A 109 8.46 -6.54 9.98
C LEU A 109 7.29 -6.84 10.93
N PRO A 110 6.39 -5.86 11.16
CA PRO A 110 5.25 -6.02 12.05
C PRO A 110 4.15 -6.91 11.47
N PRO A 111 3.20 -7.38 12.28
CA PRO A 111 2.10 -8.21 11.80
C PRO A 111 1.16 -7.51 10.81
N SER A 112 1.06 -6.18 10.81
CA SER A 112 0.22 -5.40 9.89
C SER A 112 1.04 -4.41 9.05
N LEU A 113 0.77 -4.35 7.74
CA LEU A 113 1.40 -3.40 6.83
C LEU A 113 0.35 -2.63 6.04
N VAL A 114 0.56 -1.33 5.86
CA VAL A 114 -0.22 -0.51 4.92
C VAL A 114 0.73 0.06 3.89
N LEU A 115 0.62 -0.42 2.65
CA LEU A 115 1.53 -0.05 1.58
C LEU A 115 0.79 0.80 0.56
N GLN A 116 1.47 1.84 0.07
CA GLN A 116 0.98 2.67 -1.01
C GLN A 116 2.11 2.88 -2.03
N PRO A 117 2.17 2.07 -3.09
CA PRO A 117 3.07 2.30 -4.21
C PRO A 117 2.57 3.42 -5.12
N ASN A 118 3.49 4.17 -5.73
CA ASN A 118 3.17 5.17 -6.77
C ASN A 118 2.92 4.56 -8.15
N ASP A 119 3.17 3.26 -8.30
CA ASP A 119 2.98 2.46 -9.50
C ASP A 119 2.17 1.19 -9.17
N SER A 120 2.23 0.17 -10.05
CA SER A 120 1.45 -1.05 -9.88
C SER A 120 1.78 -1.79 -8.58
N ALA A 121 0.73 -2.14 -7.83
CA ALA A 121 0.84 -2.93 -6.60
C ALA A 121 1.12 -4.43 -6.83
N LEU A 122 1.21 -4.88 -8.09
CA LEU A 122 1.45 -6.28 -8.45
C LEU A 122 2.64 -6.89 -7.70
N LEU A 123 3.78 -6.19 -7.68
CA LEU A 123 4.98 -6.69 -7.01
C LEU A 123 4.84 -6.80 -5.50
N LEU A 124 3.99 -5.96 -4.90
CA LEU A 124 3.73 -6.00 -3.46
C LEU A 124 2.76 -7.11 -3.09
N ARG A 125 1.79 -7.43 -3.95
CA ARG A 125 0.91 -8.60 -3.79
C ARG A 125 1.67 -9.91 -3.92
N LEU A 126 2.57 -10.02 -4.90
CA LEU A 126 3.48 -11.16 -5.03
C LEU A 126 4.37 -11.31 -3.79
N TRP A 127 5.00 -10.21 -3.36
CA TRP A 127 5.81 -10.22 -2.15
C TRP A 127 5.01 -10.62 -0.91
N ALA A 128 3.77 -10.14 -0.77
CA ALA A 128 2.91 -10.49 0.36
C ALA A 128 2.68 -12.01 0.43
N HIS A 129 2.39 -12.63 -0.71
CA HIS A 129 2.22 -14.08 -0.81
C HIS A 129 3.50 -14.84 -0.40
N GLU A 130 4.67 -14.42 -0.90
CA GLU A 130 5.97 -15.01 -0.54
C GLU A 130 6.30 -14.84 0.96
N ALA A 131 5.92 -13.71 1.55
CA ALA A 131 6.31 -13.32 2.91
C ALA A 131 5.30 -13.75 3.99
N GLY A 132 4.25 -14.50 3.64
CA GLY A 132 3.22 -14.95 4.59
C GLY A 132 2.29 -13.83 5.07
N TYR A 133 1.97 -12.90 4.17
CA TYR A 133 0.97 -11.87 4.38
C TYR A 133 -0.22 -12.10 3.45
N HIS A 134 -1.41 -11.84 3.99
CA HIS A 134 -2.64 -11.81 3.22
C HIS A 134 -3.13 -10.38 3.04
N VAL A 135 -3.82 -10.13 1.93
CA VAL A 135 -4.51 -8.87 1.68
C VAL A 135 -5.79 -8.84 2.52
N ARG A 136 -6.01 -7.72 3.22
CA ARG A 136 -7.18 -7.52 4.10
C ARG A 136 -8.04 -6.35 3.69
N ALA A 137 -7.43 -5.34 3.08
CA ALA A 137 -8.17 -4.24 2.48
C ALA A 137 -7.40 -3.67 1.29
N GLU A 138 -8.14 -3.20 0.30
CA GLU A 138 -7.60 -2.43 -0.80
C GLU A 138 -8.46 -1.19 -1.02
N ARG A 139 -7.82 -0.11 -1.47
CA ARG A 139 -8.47 1.12 -1.92
C ARG A 139 -7.80 1.59 -3.21
N LEU A 140 -8.60 2.14 -4.12
CA LEU A 140 -8.12 2.76 -5.35
C LEU A 140 -8.62 4.20 -5.38
N ILE A 141 -7.69 5.15 -5.33
CA ILE A 141 -7.99 6.58 -5.23
C ILE A 141 -7.73 7.24 -6.57
N ALA A 142 -8.69 7.99 -7.08
CA ALA A 142 -8.52 8.77 -8.29
C ALA A 142 -7.47 9.87 -8.09
N GLY A 143 -6.67 10.13 -9.12
CA GLY A 143 -5.57 11.08 -9.09
C GLY A 143 -5.04 11.33 -10.50
N TYR A 144 -3.85 11.95 -10.60
CA TYR A 144 -3.19 12.09 -11.91
C TYR A 144 -2.92 10.70 -12.53
N TRP A 145 -2.63 9.71 -11.69
CA TRP A 145 -2.84 8.28 -11.96
C TRP A 145 -3.59 7.66 -10.77
N PRO A 146 -4.31 6.54 -10.95
CA PRO A 146 -4.96 5.83 -9.85
C PRO A 146 -3.96 5.35 -8.80
N TYR A 147 -4.18 5.68 -7.53
CA TYR A 147 -3.31 5.28 -6.42
C TYR A 147 -3.90 4.07 -5.71
N THR A 148 -3.15 2.96 -5.66
CA THR A 148 -3.53 1.79 -4.88
C THR A 148 -3.01 1.91 -3.45
N VAL A 149 -3.86 1.63 -2.47
CA VAL A 149 -3.48 1.42 -1.07
C VAL A 149 -3.89 0.02 -0.68
N LEU A 150 -2.99 -0.75 -0.07
CA LEU A 150 -3.22 -2.11 0.38
C LEU A 150 -2.89 -2.26 1.86
N ARG A 151 -3.79 -2.89 2.61
CA ARG A 151 -3.53 -3.40 3.96
C ARG A 151 -3.25 -4.88 3.89
N LEU A 152 -2.13 -5.28 4.46
CA LEU A 152 -1.67 -6.64 4.55
C LEU A 152 -1.56 -7.06 6.02
N GLU A 153 -1.87 -8.30 6.33
CA GLU A 153 -1.70 -8.88 7.66
C GLU A 153 -1.05 -10.25 7.59
N ARG A 154 -0.14 -10.55 8.53
CA ARG A 154 0.47 -11.88 8.63
C ARG A 154 -0.61 -12.95 8.82
N ALA A 155 -0.54 -13.99 8.02
CA ALA A 155 -1.44 -15.13 8.10
C ALA A 155 -0.80 -16.36 7.45
N SER A 156 -1.27 -17.55 7.84
CA SER A 156 -0.81 -18.81 7.30
C SER A 156 -1.71 -19.30 6.17
N GLY A 157 -1.14 -20.12 5.28
CA GLY A 157 -1.87 -20.75 4.18
C GLY A 157 -2.15 -19.82 3.02
N ALA A 158 -2.95 -20.32 2.07
CA ALA A 158 -3.37 -19.56 0.90
C ALA A 158 -4.27 -18.38 1.32
N ASP A 159 -4.12 -17.25 0.64
CA ASP A 159 -4.93 -16.06 0.90
C ASP A 159 -6.30 -16.20 0.22
N PRO A 160 -7.41 -16.29 0.97
CA PRO A 160 -8.74 -16.59 0.42
C PRO A 160 -9.26 -15.50 -0.51
N VAL A 161 -8.74 -14.27 -0.48
CA VAL A 161 -9.24 -13.21 -1.36
C VAL A 161 -9.01 -13.51 -2.84
N TYR A 162 -8.02 -14.35 -3.16
CA TYR A 162 -7.71 -14.77 -4.53
C TYR A 162 -8.60 -15.92 -5.04
N GLU A 163 -9.36 -16.58 -4.16
CA GLU A 163 -10.19 -17.73 -4.55
C GLU A 163 -11.34 -17.31 -5.48
N GLY A 164 -11.43 -17.91 -6.67
CA GLY A 164 -12.47 -17.58 -7.64
C GLY A 164 -12.26 -16.24 -8.37
N VAL A 165 -11.09 -15.61 -8.25
CA VAL A 165 -10.69 -14.45 -9.05
C VAL A 165 -9.51 -14.85 -9.95
N PRO A 166 -9.52 -14.56 -11.26
CA PRO A 166 -8.41 -14.88 -12.14
C PRO A 166 -7.08 -14.32 -11.61
N LEU A 167 -6.10 -15.19 -11.36
CA LEU A 167 -4.92 -14.85 -10.56
C LEU A 167 -4.12 -13.69 -11.13
N ASP A 168 -3.84 -13.67 -12.43
CA ASP A 168 -3.07 -12.58 -13.05
C ASP A 168 -3.79 -11.23 -12.94
N ALA A 169 -5.12 -11.24 -13.09
CA ALA A 169 -5.94 -10.06 -12.92
C ALA A 169 -5.97 -9.61 -11.46
N ALA A 170 -6.12 -10.54 -10.51
CA ALA A 170 -6.08 -10.27 -9.08
C ALA A 170 -4.72 -9.69 -8.65
N LEU A 171 -3.62 -10.26 -9.12
CA LEU A 171 -2.28 -9.75 -8.84
C LEU A 171 -2.08 -8.35 -9.42
N LYS A 172 -2.51 -8.11 -10.67
CA LYS A 172 -2.35 -6.80 -11.32
C LYS A 172 -3.25 -5.72 -10.72
N TYR A 173 -4.56 -5.97 -10.67
CA TYR A 173 -5.56 -4.95 -10.35
C TYR A 173 -6.12 -5.03 -8.93
N GLY A 174 -5.92 -6.14 -8.23
CA GLY A 174 -6.33 -6.33 -6.83
C GLY A 174 -7.53 -7.27 -6.71
N PRO A 175 -7.42 -8.36 -5.93
CA PRO A 175 -8.53 -9.29 -5.74
C PRO A 175 -9.75 -8.64 -5.10
N LEU A 176 -9.57 -7.78 -4.09
CA LEU A 176 -10.68 -7.10 -3.42
C LEU A 176 -11.22 -5.96 -4.29
N LEU A 177 -10.34 -5.26 -5.02
CA LEU A 177 -10.74 -4.23 -5.97
C LEU A 177 -11.60 -4.80 -7.10
N LEU A 178 -11.20 -5.94 -7.70
CA LEU A 178 -11.98 -6.60 -8.75
C LEU A 178 -13.36 -7.07 -8.27
N ARG A 179 -13.48 -7.55 -7.03
CA ARG A 179 -14.77 -7.92 -6.45
C ARG A 179 -15.67 -6.71 -6.18
N LEU A 180 -15.07 -5.61 -5.72
CA LEU A 180 -15.80 -4.39 -5.40
C LEU A 180 -16.23 -3.64 -6.67
N GLY A 181 -15.39 -3.66 -7.70
CA GLY A 181 -15.56 -2.87 -8.92
C GLY A 181 -15.42 -1.36 -8.69
N GLY A 182 -16.20 -0.58 -9.45
CA GLY A 182 -16.26 0.88 -9.36
C GLY A 182 -15.56 1.60 -10.52
N ASP A 183 -15.99 2.83 -10.77
CA ASP A 183 -15.64 3.60 -11.97
C ASP A 183 -14.14 3.84 -12.14
N VAL A 184 -13.43 4.10 -11.04
CA VAL A 184 -11.98 4.35 -11.07
C VAL A 184 -11.24 3.12 -11.56
N LEU A 185 -11.61 1.93 -11.05
CA LEU A 185 -11.00 0.67 -11.44
C LEU A 185 -11.37 0.32 -12.87
N TYR A 186 -12.66 0.41 -13.21
CA TYR A 186 -13.14 0.13 -14.56
C TYR A 186 -12.39 0.97 -15.59
N ARG A 187 -12.28 2.28 -15.35
CA ARG A 187 -11.55 3.19 -16.23
C ARG A 187 -10.07 2.83 -16.32
N GLN A 188 -9.42 2.51 -15.20
CA GLN A 188 -8.02 2.08 -15.20
C GLN A 188 -7.81 0.83 -16.07
N VAL A 189 -8.62 -0.20 -15.89
CA VAL A 189 -8.49 -1.47 -16.63
C VAL A 189 -8.80 -1.25 -18.13
N TRP A 190 -9.83 -0.44 -18.43
CA TRP A 190 -10.17 -0.06 -19.80
C TRP A 190 -9.03 0.68 -20.50
N ASP A 191 -8.49 1.72 -19.87
CA ASP A 191 -7.39 2.52 -20.42
C ASP A 191 -6.14 1.65 -20.65
N ASP A 192 -5.87 0.71 -19.74
CA ASP A 192 -4.81 -0.30 -19.93
C ASP A 192 -5.08 -1.20 -21.14
N ALA A 193 -6.29 -1.74 -21.30
CA ALA A 193 -6.65 -2.59 -22.43
C ALA A 193 -6.52 -1.84 -23.77
N VAL A 194 -6.98 -0.59 -23.84
CA VAL A 194 -6.88 0.26 -25.04
C VAL A 194 -5.42 0.61 -25.36
N ARG A 195 -4.60 0.91 -24.35
CA ARG A 195 -3.19 1.19 -24.54
C ARG A 195 -2.45 -0.04 -25.04
N LEU A 196 -2.70 -1.19 -24.42
CA LEU A 196 -2.03 -2.45 -24.73
C LEU A 196 -2.45 -3.00 -26.09
N SER A 197 -3.70 -2.83 -26.52
CA SER A 197 -4.16 -3.30 -27.84
C SER A 197 -3.42 -2.67 -29.02
N LYS A 198 -2.82 -1.49 -28.84
CA LYS A 198 -2.03 -0.80 -29.87
C LYS A 198 -0.63 -1.40 -30.05
N VAL A 199 -0.11 -2.10 -29.04
CA VAL A 199 1.28 -2.59 -28.98
C VAL A 199 1.40 -4.09 -28.73
N ALA A 200 0.28 -4.77 -28.43
CA ALA A 200 0.22 -6.20 -28.20
C ALA A 200 0.40 -6.97 -29.51
N ALA A 201 1.31 -7.94 -29.48
CA ALA A 201 1.52 -8.90 -30.56
C ALA A 201 1.79 -10.29 -29.94
N PRO A 202 1.32 -11.39 -30.55
CA PRO A 202 1.55 -12.73 -30.04
C PRO A 202 3.04 -12.98 -29.73
N GLY A 203 3.32 -13.57 -28.57
CA GLY A 203 4.68 -13.86 -28.10
C GLY A 203 5.40 -12.69 -27.41
N ARG A 204 4.78 -11.52 -27.28
CA ARG A 204 5.31 -10.39 -26.48
C ARG A 204 4.67 -10.32 -25.10
N ALA A 205 5.40 -9.76 -24.12
CA ALA A 205 4.87 -9.48 -22.78
C ALA A 205 3.59 -8.62 -22.82
N SER A 206 3.51 -7.69 -23.77
CA SER A 206 2.33 -6.85 -24.00
C SER A 206 1.06 -7.64 -24.36
N TRP A 207 1.18 -8.85 -24.94
CA TRP A 207 0.05 -9.73 -25.20
C TRP A 207 -0.53 -10.31 -23.90
N ALA A 208 0.34 -10.84 -23.03
CA ALA A 208 -0.09 -11.36 -21.74
C ALA A 208 -0.75 -10.27 -20.89
N GLU A 209 -0.16 -9.07 -20.85
CA GLU A 209 -0.75 -7.94 -20.12
C GLU A 209 -2.13 -7.52 -20.68
N LEU A 210 -2.33 -7.59 -22.00
CA LEU A 210 -3.61 -7.30 -22.63
C LEU A 210 -4.66 -8.35 -22.24
N GLU A 211 -4.30 -9.63 -22.27
CA GLU A 211 -5.20 -10.71 -21.85
C GLU A 211 -5.55 -10.59 -20.36
N THR A 212 -4.59 -10.19 -19.51
CA THR A 212 -4.88 -9.85 -18.11
C THR A 212 -5.89 -8.71 -17.99
N ALA A 213 -5.75 -7.65 -18.79
CA ALA A 213 -6.69 -6.52 -18.78
C ALA A 213 -8.09 -6.91 -19.26
N ARG A 214 -8.19 -7.71 -20.33
CA ARG A 214 -9.46 -8.25 -20.85
C ARG A 214 -10.15 -9.16 -19.84
N THR A 215 -9.37 -10.02 -19.19
CA THR A 215 -9.87 -10.90 -18.13
C THR A 215 -10.44 -10.07 -16.97
N ALA A 216 -9.73 -9.02 -16.55
CA ALA A 216 -10.23 -8.09 -15.54
C ALA A 216 -11.52 -7.37 -15.97
N LEU A 217 -11.62 -6.89 -17.21
CA LEU A 217 -12.87 -6.32 -17.74
C LEU A 217 -14.01 -7.33 -17.69
N SER A 218 -13.79 -8.57 -18.11
CA SER A 218 -14.82 -9.61 -18.05
C SER A 218 -15.31 -9.87 -16.63
N VAL A 219 -14.44 -9.76 -15.60
CA VAL A 219 -14.83 -9.87 -14.19
C VAL A 219 -15.69 -8.67 -13.77
N LEU A 220 -15.33 -7.46 -14.19
CA LEU A 220 -16.04 -6.23 -13.87
C LEU A 220 -17.41 -6.14 -14.57
N ASP A 221 -17.47 -6.52 -15.84
CA ASP A 221 -18.69 -6.58 -16.66
C ASP A 221 -19.63 -7.70 -16.20
N GLY A 222 -19.03 -8.84 -15.83
CA GLY A 222 -19.73 -10.04 -15.39
C GLY A 222 -20.19 -10.00 -13.93
N GLY A 223 -19.91 -8.92 -13.20
CA GLY A 223 -20.26 -8.65 -11.80
C GLY A 223 -20.55 -9.89 -10.98
N VAL A 224 -19.53 -10.40 -10.27
CA VAL A 224 -19.58 -11.55 -9.34
C VAL A 224 -21.02 -11.90 -8.96
N ILE A 225 -21.48 -13.07 -9.44
CA ILE A 225 -22.76 -13.71 -9.13
C ILE A 225 -23.25 -13.24 -7.77
N ARG A 226 -24.28 -12.38 -7.77
CA ARG A 226 -25.02 -12.05 -6.56
C ARG A 226 -25.64 -13.34 -6.06
N ASN A 227 -25.03 -13.94 -5.05
CA ASN A 227 -25.69 -14.88 -4.15
C ASN A 227 -25.73 -14.24 -2.77
#